data_AF-A0A5Q4BPG5-F1
#
_entry.id   AF-A0A5Q4BPG5-F1
#
_cell.length_a   1.000
_cell.length_b   1.000
_cell.length_c   1.000
_cell.angle_alpha   90.00
_cell.angle_beta   90.00
_cell.angle_gamma   90.00
#
_symmetry.space_group_name_H-M   'P 1'
#
loop_
_entity.id
_entity.type
_entity.pdbx_description
1 polymer ?
#
loop_
_entity_poly.entity_id
_entity_poly.type
_entity_poly.pdbx_seq_one_letter_code
_entity_poly.pdbx_strand_id
1 'polypeptide(L)'
;MASFSRGLGLRLSLLAPRGPLFASPQPLEPFPQRLFSSLSPLRHAAKPPSKPPSKPFSKPPSKPLASSLIAKSVSRNAAAPKPPTAKPTAPGPTTPRAPSSPATSSSGSGYALIKQLAQRRQPTVLYEAVSHFWMKLSALSAMLMFYSYAGINYYTMLLNPPEDIAAWVPHAFAVICVAMAGFGSYFFYNTHNIVRLVRAVPTALLTPSTRGVPFGAALNPKRTPVHLEITCKRMLPGRAKVLVVPPEKVSMSGRIVVAQAAATAKRTPYLSPAQERAASRQKKAQAQAEWEYDKNHLMTVPFRHAGKGFKAAWYGVRRAITKEGFMKMEAGGHKLKLDVASGWALDDGRAIDRLVKIGT
;
A
#
# COMPACT_ATOMS: atom_id res chain seq x y z
N MET A 1 -2.63 42.12 -30.54
CA MET A 1 -2.30 42.36 -31.97
C MET A 1 -1.08 41.51 -32.33
N ALA A 2 -1.01 40.96 -33.56
CA ALA A 2 0.05 40.11 -34.14
C ALA A 2 0.44 38.83 -33.33
N SER A 3 0.42 37.59 -33.81
CA SER A 3 0.56 36.97 -35.15
C SER A 3 1.98 36.91 -35.72
N PHE A 4 2.65 35.76 -35.52
CA PHE A 4 3.60 35.11 -36.44
C PHE A 4 3.68 33.60 -36.13
N SER A 5 4.39 32.80 -36.95
CA SER A 5 3.81 32.12 -38.12
C SER A 5 4.91 31.31 -38.86
N ARG A 6 4.76 29.97 -38.91
CA ARG A 6 5.58 29.01 -39.72
C ARG A 6 7.06 28.89 -39.27
N GLY A 7 7.81 27.82 -39.57
CA GLY A 7 7.53 26.54 -40.25
C GLY A 7 8.69 25.55 -39.98
N LEU A 8 8.43 24.23 -39.93
CA LEU A 8 8.63 23.25 -41.02
C LEU A 8 10.02 22.56 -40.98
N GLY A 9 10.08 21.22 -41.12
CA GLY A 9 11.36 20.49 -41.07
C GLY A 9 11.30 18.97 -40.98
N LEU A 10 10.38 18.32 -41.71
CA LEU A 10 10.31 16.85 -41.78
C LEU A 10 10.95 16.38 -43.09
N ARG A 11 11.92 15.44 -43.05
CA ARG A 11 12.39 14.73 -44.25
C ARG A 11 12.40 13.22 -44.05
N LEU A 12 11.56 12.56 -44.85
CA LEU A 12 11.62 11.15 -45.20
C LEU A 12 12.44 11.02 -46.49
N SER A 13 13.18 9.91 -46.67
CA SER A 13 13.70 9.48 -47.97
C SER A 13 13.71 7.95 -48.05
N LEU A 14 13.35 7.40 -49.21
CA LEU A 14 13.20 5.97 -49.48
C LEU A 14 14.01 5.55 -50.73
N LEU A 15 14.58 4.33 -50.66
CA LEU A 15 14.81 3.35 -51.74
C LEU A 15 15.76 3.61 -52.96
N ALA A 16 16.80 2.75 -53.03
CA ALA A 16 17.40 2.06 -54.21
C ALA A 16 18.23 2.86 -55.26
N PRO A 17 19.09 2.22 -56.13
CA PRO A 17 19.38 0.78 -56.36
C PRO A 17 20.89 0.35 -56.26
N ARG A 18 21.33 -0.70 -57.00
CA ARG A 18 22.50 -1.60 -56.76
C ARG A 18 23.85 -1.29 -57.48
N GLY A 19 24.97 -1.50 -56.76
CA GLY A 19 26.23 -2.19 -57.20
C GLY A 19 27.32 -1.42 -57.99
N PRO A 20 28.57 -1.92 -58.14
CA PRO A 20 29.20 -3.13 -57.54
C PRO A 20 30.57 -2.91 -56.82
N LEU A 21 30.99 -3.96 -56.09
CA LEU A 21 32.34 -4.39 -55.66
C LEU A 21 33.57 -3.44 -55.72
N PHE A 22 34.24 -3.24 -54.56
CA PHE A 22 35.69 -3.47 -54.40
C PHE A 22 36.02 -3.78 -52.93
N ALA A 23 37.06 -4.58 -52.67
CA ALA A 23 37.37 -5.14 -51.35
C ALA A 23 38.58 -4.47 -50.68
N SER A 24 38.52 -4.30 -49.35
CA SER A 24 39.69 -4.14 -48.49
C SER A 24 39.36 -4.56 -47.05
N PRO A 25 40.14 -5.47 -46.41
CA PRO A 25 39.91 -5.87 -45.04
C PRO A 25 40.59 -4.92 -44.04
N GLN A 26 39.81 -4.34 -43.13
CA GLN A 26 40.32 -3.62 -41.95
C GLN A 26 40.04 -4.45 -40.69
N PRO A 27 41.03 -4.66 -39.80
CA PRO A 27 40.91 -5.55 -38.64
C PRO A 27 40.04 -4.96 -37.51
N LEU A 28 39.42 -5.87 -36.75
CA LEU A 28 38.55 -5.56 -35.62
C LEU A 28 39.36 -5.14 -34.37
N GLU A 29 39.25 -3.87 -33.98
CA GLU A 29 39.62 -3.40 -32.64
C GLU A 29 38.46 -3.63 -31.64
N PRO A 30 38.70 -4.23 -30.46
CA PRO A 30 37.63 -4.63 -29.55
C PRO A 30 37.11 -3.49 -28.67
N PHE A 31 35.85 -3.09 -28.87
CA PHE A 31 35.12 -2.18 -27.97
C PHE A 31 35.00 -2.75 -26.54
N PRO A 32 35.53 -2.09 -25.50
CA PRO A 32 35.38 -2.56 -24.13
C PRO A 32 33.97 -2.28 -23.59
N GLN A 33 33.22 -3.34 -23.32
CA GLN A 33 31.91 -3.27 -22.66
C GLN A 33 32.04 -2.77 -21.21
N ARG A 34 31.85 -1.47 -20.97
CA ARG A 34 31.63 -0.92 -19.62
C ARG A 34 30.14 -0.73 -19.34
N LEU A 35 29.48 -1.82 -18.96
CA LEU A 35 28.16 -1.78 -18.32
C LEU A 35 28.30 -1.19 -16.91
N PHE A 36 27.83 0.05 -16.70
CA PHE A 36 27.79 0.66 -15.37
C PHE A 36 26.63 0.10 -14.53
N SER A 37 26.88 -1.02 -13.86
CA SER A 37 26.01 -1.62 -12.85
C SER A 37 26.29 -1.05 -11.44
N SER A 38 25.84 0.17 -11.17
CA SER A 38 25.98 0.83 -9.85
C SER A 38 24.69 0.83 -9.02
N LEU A 39 24.29 -0.35 -8.52
CA LEU A 39 23.33 -0.44 -7.41
C LEU A 39 24.05 -0.24 -6.07
N SER A 40 24.22 1.02 -5.66
CA SER A 40 24.75 1.37 -4.33
C SER A 40 23.74 1.04 -3.23
N PRO A 41 24.07 0.14 -2.26
CA PRO A 41 23.20 -0.12 -1.12
C PRO A 41 23.31 0.99 -0.07
N LEU A 42 22.17 1.52 0.37
CA LEU A 42 22.07 2.48 1.47
C LEU A 42 22.54 1.85 2.80
N ARG A 43 23.80 2.08 3.18
CA ARG A 43 24.32 1.78 4.53
C ARG A 43 24.18 2.99 5.47
N HIS A 44 23.08 3.01 6.20
CA HIS A 44 22.91 3.74 7.45
C HIS A 44 22.24 2.81 8.47
N ALA A 45 22.46 2.90 9.78
CA ALA A 45 23.60 3.43 10.53
C ALA A 45 23.49 2.84 11.94
N ALA A 46 24.53 2.16 12.44
CA ALA A 46 24.53 1.62 13.81
C ALA A 46 25.95 1.61 14.38
N LYS A 47 26.29 2.62 15.18
CA LYS A 47 27.44 2.58 16.10
C LYS A 47 27.06 1.77 17.34
N PRO A 48 27.89 0.81 17.76
CA PRO A 48 28.12 0.52 19.17
C PRO A 48 29.48 1.08 19.63
N PRO A 49 29.67 1.37 20.93
CA PRO A 49 30.92 1.91 21.48
C PRO A 49 32.05 0.87 21.64
N SER A 50 33.22 1.35 22.06
CA SER A 50 34.54 0.73 21.96
C SER A 50 34.97 -0.16 23.15
N LYS A 51 35.59 -1.33 22.83
CA LYS A 51 36.88 -1.93 23.32
C LYS A 51 37.28 -1.89 24.83
N PRO A 52 38.25 -2.73 25.30
CA PRO A 52 38.54 -4.18 25.10
C PRO A 52 39.04 -4.84 26.46
N PRO A 53 40.00 -5.81 26.59
CA PRO A 53 40.35 -7.05 25.87
C PRO A 53 40.51 -8.35 26.75
N SER A 54 40.60 -9.53 26.10
CA SER A 54 41.28 -10.79 26.56
C SER A 54 40.60 -11.62 27.70
N LYS A 55 40.71 -12.96 27.86
CA LYS A 55 41.54 -14.08 27.33
C LYS A 55 40.68 -15.38 27.08
N PRO A 56 41.23 -16.51 26.54
CA PRO A 56 40.46 -17.67 26.03
C PRO A 56 40.43 -18.93 26.95
N PHE A 57 39.91 -20.08 26.43
CA PHE A 57 39.73 -21.42 27.05
C PHE A 57 38.59 -21.52 28.10
N SER A 58 37.84 -22.62 28.29
CA SER A 58 37.74 -23.95 27.61
C SER A 58 36.35 -24.61 27.83
N LYS A 59 36.12 -25.78 27.21
CA LYS A 59 35.01 -26.76 27.40
C LYS A 59 35.64 -28.11 27.85
N PRO A 60 34.91 -29.19 28.24
CA PRO A 60 33.48 -29.34 28.59
C PRO A 60 33.27 -30.02 30.00
N PRO A 61 32.57 -31.16 30.20
CA PRO A 61 31.19 -31.18 30.73
C PRO A 61 30.94 -32.07 31.98
N SER A 62 29.81 -31.84 32.68
CA SER A 62 29.11 -32.91 33.43
C SER A 62 27.63 -32.58 33.73
N LYS A 63 26.76 -33.58 33.53
CA LYS A 63 25.48 -33.80 34.24
C LYS A 63 25.81 -34.72 35.47
N PRO A 64 24.90 -35.21 36.36
CA PRO A 64 23.42 -35.16 36.31
C PRO A 64 22.69 -35.06 37.69
N LEU A 65 21.35 -35.26 37.67
CA LEU A 65 20.44 -35.55 38.83
C LEU A 65 20.39 -34.49 39.97
N ALA A 66 19.39 -34.43 40.87
CA ALA A 66 17.94 -34.69 40.81
C ALA A 66 17.26 -34.10 42.08
N SER A 67 15.92 -34.18 42.15
CA SER A 67 15.10 -34.27 43.38
C SER A 67 15.30 -33.29 44.56
N SER A 68 14.37 -32.33 44.72
CA SER A 68 13.36 -32.25 45.81
C SER A 68 12.49 -31.00 45.55
N LEU A 69 11.15 -30.98 45.62
CA LEU A 69 10.23 -31.33 46.71
C LEU A 69 10.58 -30.69 48.06
N ILE A 70 9.94 -29.56 48.40
CA ILE A 70 9.34 -29.31 49.72
C ILE A 70 8.35 -28.15 49.64
N ALA A 71 7.29 -28.24 50.45
CA ALA A 71 6.13 -27.36 50.44
C ALA A 71 6.43 -25.91 50.87
N LYS A 72 5.58 -24.98 50.44
CA LYS A 72 5.34 -23.72 51.16
C LYS A 72 4.03 -23.82 51.94
N SER A 73 4.12 -23.43 53.21
CA SER A 73 3.12 -23.61 54.25
C SER A 73 2.01 -22.55 54.24
N VAL A 74 0.97 -22.85 55.01
CA VAL A 74 -0.25 -22.07 55.21
C VAL A 74 -0.05 -20.89 56.16
N SER A 75 -0.63 -19.74 55.82
CA SER A 75 -1.17 -18.72 56.74
C SER A 75 -2.04 -17.78 55.88
N ARG A 76 -3.38 -17.72 55.93
CA ARG A 76 -4.44 -17.82 56.96
C ARG A 76 -4.58 -16.55 57.83
N ASN A 77 -5.77 -15.94 57.77
CA ASN A 77 -6.32 -14.89 58.65
C ASN A 77 -5.76 -13.44 58.46
N ALA A 78 -6.54 -12.36 58.63
CA ALA A 78 -8.00 -12.24 58.81
C ALA A 78 -8.53 -10.81 58.55
N ALA A 79 -9.86 -10.72 58.46
CA ALA A 79 -10.74 -9.59 58.85
C ALA A 79 -10.54 -8.20 58.22
N ALA A 80 -11.55 -7.81 57.42
CA ALA A 80 -11.99 -6.42 57.32
C ALA A 80 -13.06 -6.13 58.39
N PRO A 81 -13.21 -4.87 58.83
CA PRO A 81 -14.49 -4.33 59.32
C PRO A 81 -15.08 -3.27 58.38
N LYS A 82 -16.40 -3.09 58.47
CA LYS A 82 -17.24 -2.19 57.65
C LYS A 82 -17.57 -0.87 58.43
N PRO A 83 -18.27 0.11 57.84
CA PRO A 83 -18.12 1.54 58.19
C PRO A 83 -19.15 2.07 59.22
N PRO A 84 -18.97 3.29 59.72
CA PRO A 84 -20.02 4.09 60.35
C PRO A 84 -20.77 4.98 59.34
N THR A 85 -22.07 5.15 59.59
CA THR A 85 -23.04 5.92 58.79
C THR A 85 -23.17 7.34 59.32
N ALA A 86 -23.28 8.36 58.44
CA ALA A 86 -23.79 9.68 58.83
C ALA A 86 -24.47 10.43 57.65
N LYS A 87 -25.61 11.04 57.96
CA LYS A 87 -26.47 11.97 57.19
C LYS A 87 -27.22 12.82 58.26
N PRO A 88 -27.93 13.92 57.95
CA PRO A 88 -27.99 14.70 56.71
C PRO A 88 -27.91 16.24 56.92
N THR A 89 -27.47 17.01 55.91
CA THR A 89 -27.82 18.43 55.78
C THR A 89 -27.92 18.81 54.29
N ALA A 90 -29.00 19.50 53.89
CA ALA A 90 -29.17 20.11 52.56
C ALA A 90 -28.85 21.62 52.63
N PRO A 91 -28.47 22.29 51.52
CA PRO A 91 -29.50 23.06 50.80
C PRO A 91 -29.27 23.27 49.26
N GLY A 92 -30.33 23.03 48.47
CA GLY A 92 -30.57 23.62 47.11
C GLY A 92 -29.50 23.45 46.02
N PRO A 93 -29.61 24.17 44.89
CA PRO A 93 -30.81 24.42 44.06
C PRO A 93 -30.57 24.04 42.57
N THR A 94 -31.61 23.80 41.75
CA THR A 94 -31.59 24.16 40.29
C THR A 94 -32.90 23.96 39.53
N THR A 95 -33.17 24.90 38.62
CA THR A 95 -34.22 24.92 37.59
C THR A 95 -34.03 23.83 36.52
N PRO A 96 -35.10 23.21 35.95
CA PRO A 96 -34.96 22.23 34.88
C PRO A 96 -34.52 22.89 33.56
N ARG A 97 -33.42 22.42 32.98
CA ARG A 97 -32.96 22.83 31.63
C ARG A 97 -33.54 21.87 30.58
N ALA A 98 -34.20 22.43 29.56
CA ALA A 98 -34.73 21.67 28.42
C ALA A 98 -33.64 20.91 27.64
N PRO A 99 -33.96 19.76 27.02
CA PRO A 99 -32.97 18.88 26.40
C PRO A 99 -32.39 19.46 25.10
N SER A 100 -31.08 19.69 25.07
CA SER A 100 -30.36 19.99 23.83
C SER A 100 -30.15 18.74 22.99
N SER A 101 -30.50 18.79 21.70
CA SER A 101 -30.21 17.75 20.72
C SER A 101 -28.71 17.38 20.69
N PRO A 102 -28.35 16.11 20.40
CA PRO A 102 -26.96 15.66 20.46
C PRO A 102 -26.12 16.25 19.32
N ALA A 103 -25.31 17.26 19.63
CA ALA A 103 -24.29 17.78 18.73
C ALA A 103 -23.13 16.79 18.57
N THR A 104 -22.64 16.64 17.34
CA THR A 104 -21.66 15.62 16.91
C THR A 104 -20.29 15.75 17.61
N SER A 105 -20.09 15.03 18.70
CA SER A 105 -18.93 15.12 19.60
C SER A 105 -17.67 14.39 19.10
N SER A 106 -17.15 14.76 17.92
CA SER A 106 -15.84 14.28 17.43
C SER A 106 -14.82 15.39 17.10
N SER A 107 -15.26 16.66 17.03
CA SER A 107 -14.46 17.77 16.47
C SER A 107 -13.18 18.12 17.27
N GLY A 108 -13.21 18.00 18.61
CA GLY A 108 -12.10 18.45 19.47
C GLY A 108 -10.77 17.71 19.25
N SER A 109 -10.80 16.40 18.93
CA SER A 109 -9.58 15.60 18.74
C SER A 109 -8.93 15.81 17.37
N GLY A 110 -9.73 16.03 16.31
CA GLY A 110 -9.21 16.27 14.97
C GLY A 110 -8.45 17.59 14.87
N TYR A 111 -8.99 18.67 15.43
CA TYR A 111 -8.37 20.00 15.36
C TYR A 111 -7.00 20.09 16.05
N ALA A 112 -6.82 19.40 17.19
CA ALA A 112 -5.52 19.30 17.86
C ALA A 112 -4.47 18.57 17.00
N LEU A 113 -4.86 17.46 16.38
CA LEU A 113 -3.99 16.69 15.47
C LEU A 113 -3.66 17.49 14.19
N ILE A 114 -4.60 18.26 13.65
CA ILE A 114 -4.36 19.20 12.54
C ILE A 114 -3.31 20.26 12.93
N LYS A 115 -3.41 20.86 14.13
CA LYS A 115 -2.41 21.83 14.61
C LYS A 115 -1.02 21.20 14.77
N GLN A 116 -0.93 20.00 15.35
CA GLN A 116 0.33 19.28 15.50
C GLN A 116 0.95 18.91 14.14
N LEU A 117 0.14 18.50 13.16
CA LEU A 117 0.61 18.23 11.80
C LEU A 117 1.06 19.52 11.08
N ALA A 118 0.37 20.64 11.26
CA ALA A 118 0.74 21.94 10.68
C ALA A 118 2.07 22.49 11.25
N GLN A 119 2.37 22.22 12.52
CA GLN A 119 3.62 22.61 13.17
C GLN A 119 4.83 21.76 12.74
N ARG A 120 4.63 20.55 12.18
CA ARG A 120 5.72 19.69 11.72
C ARG A 120 6.33 20.23 10.44
N ARG A 121 7.65 20.43 10.42
CA ARG A 121 8.42 20.85 9.23
C ARG A 121 8.56 19.76 8.15
N GLN A 122 8.04 18.54 8.38
CA GLN A 122 8.14 17.41 7.45
C GLN A 122 6.76 16.80 7.18
N PRO A 123 6.46 16.39 5.93
CA PRO A 123 5.20 15.75 5.59
C PRO A 123 5.07 14.40 6.31
N THR A 124 3.96 14.20 7.02
CA THR A 124 3.74 12.99 7.82
C THR A 124 2.96 11.96 6.99
N VAL A 125 3.48 10.73 6.88
CA VAL A 125 2.77 9.62 6.26
C VAL A 125 1.64 9.16 7.18
N LEU A 126 0.41 9.27 6.71
CA LEU A 126 -0.78 8.81 7.44
C LEU A 126 -1.17 7.39 7.05
N TYR A 127 -0.90 7.00 5.80
CA TYR A 127 -1.17 5.66 5.30
C TYR A 127 -0.22 5.31 4.15
N GLU A 128 0.26 4.07 4.14
CA GLU A 128 1.04 3.48 3.05
C GLU A 128 0.50 2.08 2.70
N ALA A 129 0.17 1.88 1.42
CA ALA A 129 -0.32 0.61 0.92
C ALA A 129 0.83 -0.34 0.57
N VAL A 130 0.70 -1.61 0.96
CA VAL A 130 1.57 -2.69 0.50
C VAL A 130 1.53 -2.83 -1.03
N SER A 131 2.61 -3.33 -1.62
CA SER A 131 2.74 -3.35 -3.08
C SER A 131 1.74 -4.29 -3.78
N HIS A 132 0.68 -3.71 -4.37
CA HIS A 132 -0.21 -4.38 -5.34
C HIS A 132 0.45 -4.78 -6.68
N PHE A 133 1.75 -5.02 -6.73
CA PHE A 133 2.43 -5.35 -8.00
C PHE A 133 1.82 -6.60 -8.64
N TRP A 134 1.76 -7.71 -7.91
CA TRP A 134 1.20 -8.97 -8.39
C TRP A 134 -0.27 -8.87 -8.82
N MET A 135 -1.09 -8.13 -8.07
CA MET A 135 -2.50 -7.89 -8.40
C MET A 135 -2.68 -7.05 -9.66
N LYS A 136 -1.77 -6.10 -9.93
CA LYS A 136 -1.78 -5.32 -11.17
C LYS A 136 -1.22 -6.10 -12.35
N LEU A 137 -0.18 -6.90 -12.13
CA LEU A 137 0.42 -7.76 -13.15
C LEU A 137 -0.60 -8.80 -13.63
N SER A 138 -1.30 -9.48 -12.71
CA SER A 138 -2.31 -10.49 -13.05
C SER A 138 -3.54 -9.92 -13.74
N ALA A 139 -4.01 -8.75 -13.31
CA ALA A 139 -5.10 -8.06 -14.00
C ALA A 139 -4.68 -7.52 -15.38
N LEU A 140 -3.43 -7.07 -15.54
CA LEU A 140 -2.89 -6.66 -16.84
C LEU A 140 -2.69 -7.86 -17.78
N SER A 141 -2.19 -8.99 -17.29
CA SER A 141 -2.05 -10.21 -18.10
C SER A 141 -3.42 -10.79 -18.47
N ALA A 142 -4.40 -10.79 -17.56
CA ALA A 142 -5.77 -11.18 -17.88
C ALA A 142 -6.37 -10.24 -18.94
N MET A 143 -6.26 -8.92 -18.75
CA MET A 143 -6.71 -7.92 -19.73
C MET A 143 -6.09 -8.14 -21.11
N LEU A 144 -4.77 -8.35 -21.19
CA LEU A 144 -4.07 -8.67 -22.43
C LEU A 144 -4.56 -9.99 -23.05
N MET A 145 -4.71 -11.05 -22.26
CA MET A 145 -5.23 -12.34 -22.74
C MET A 145 -6.65 -12.19 -23.34
N PHE A 146 -7.56 -11.49 -22.65
CA PHE A 146 -8.92 -11.26 -23.12
C PHE A 146 -8.96 -10.44 -24.41
N TYR A 147 -8.19 -9.35 -24.51
CA TYR A 147 -8.14 -8.55 -25.74
C TYR A 147 -7.42 -9.24 -26.89
N SER A 148 -6.31 -9.94 -26.65
CA SER A 148 -5.63 -10.72 -27.69
C SER A 148 -6.52 -11.84 -28.21
N TYR A 149 -7.22 -12.56 -27.34
CA TYR A 149 -8.19 -13.59 -27.76
C TYR A 149 -9.32 -12.97 -28.59
N ALA A 150 -9.93 -11.88 -28.13
CA ALA A 150 -11.00 -11.20 -28.87
C ALA A 150 -10.51 -10.67 -30.23
N GLY A 151 -9.30 -10.10 -30.29
CA GLY A 151 -8.71 -9.57 -31.53
C GLY A 151 -8.34 -10.65 -32.55
N ILE A 152 -7.76 -11.77 -32.08
CA ILE A 152 -7.45 -12.92 -32.95
C ILE A 152 -8.74 -13.51 -33.52
N ASN A 153 -9.74 -13.82 -32.67
CA ASN A 153 -11.02 -14.39 -33.15
C ASN A 153 -11.80 -13.40 -34.02
N TYR A 154 -11.74 -12.09 -33.75
CA TYR A 154 -12.31 -11.08 -34.65
C TYR A 154 -11.67 -11.13 -36.04
N TYR A 155 -10.34 -11.28 -36.11
CA TYR A 155 -9.63 -11.38 -37.39
C TYR A 155 -9.89 -12.71 -38.13
N THR A 156 -9.93 -13.84 -37.42
CA THR A 156 -10.03 -15.18 -38.03
C THR A 156 -11.45 -15.74 -38.18
N MET A 157 -12.45 -15.20 -37.47
CA MET A 157 -13.84 -15.71 -37.51
C MET A 157 -14.85 -14.69 -38.04
N LEU A 158 -14.54 -13.39 -38.02
CA LEU A 158 -15.43 -12.34 -38.56
C LEU A 158 -14.92 -11.73 -39.86
N LEU A 159 -13.62 -11.39 -39.95
CA LEU A 159 -13.06 -10.78 -41.16
C LEU A 159 -12.70 -11.80 -42.24
N ASN A 160 -12.15 -12.96 -41.86
CA ASN A 160 -11.75 -14.01 -42.80
C ASN A 160 -12.32 -15.38 -42.34
N PRO A 161 -13.65 -15.56 -42.30
CA PRO A 161 -14.24 -16.84 -41.91
C PRO A 161 -13.79 -17.95 -42.88
N PRO A 162 -13.48 -19.16 -42.38
CA PRO A 162 -13.17 -20.29 -43.25
C PRO A 162 -14.40 -20.69 -44.07
N GLU A 163 -14.16 -21.13 -45.32
CA GLU A 163 -15.19 -21.27 -46.36
C GLU A 163 -16.28 -22.33 -46.07
N ASP A 164 -16.07 -23.20 -45.07
CA ASP A 164 -16.95 -24.32 -44.69
C ASP A 164 -17.62 -24.11 -43.31
N ILE A 165 -17.91 -22.85 -42.93
CA ILE A 165 -18.56 -22.52 -41.65
C ILE A 165 -19.98 -21.99 -41.84
N ALA A 166 -20.92 -22.48 -41.02
CA ALA A 166 -22.31 -22.05 -41.08
C ALA A 166 -22.46 -20.55 -40.79
N ALA A 167 -23.27 -19.84 -41.59
CA ALA A 167 -23.36 -18.37 -41.59
C ALA A 167 -23.76 -17.72 -40.24
N TRP A 168 -24.35 -18.49 -39.30
CA TRP A 168 -24.64 -18.01 -37.94
C TRP A 168 -23.39 -17.98 -37.03
N VAL A 169 -22.35 -18.75 -37.34
CA VAL A 169 -21.16 -18.90 -36.49
C VAL A 169 -20.38 -17.58 -36.34
N PRO A 170 -20.08 -16.80 -37.41
CA PRO A 170 -19.48 -15.47 -37.28
C PRO A 170 -20.30 -14.52 -36.39
N HIS A 171 -21.64 -14.59 -36.47
CA HIS A 171 -22.54 -13.78 -35.64
C HIS A 171 -22.47 -14.18 -34.15
N ALA A 172 -22.38 -15.47 -33.85
CA ALA A 172 -22.15 -15.95 -32.47
C ALA A 172 -20.76 -15.53 -31.95
N PHE A 173 -19.72 -15.64 -32.78
CA PHE A 173 -18.37 -15.17 -32.42
C PHE A 173 -18.32 -13.64 -32.19
N ALA A 174 -19.14 -12.84 -32.88
CA ALA A 174 -19.24 -11.41 -32.63
C ALA A 174 -19.67 -11.12 -31.18
N VAL A 175 -20.68 -11.84 -30.68
CA VAL A 175 -21.17 -11.73 -29.29
C VAL A 175 -20.09 -12.16 -28.31
N ILE A 176 -19.36 -13.25 -28.60
CA ILE A 176 -18.24 -13.74 -27.77
C ILE A 176 -17.11 -12.68 -27.71
N CYS A 177 -16.73 -12.07 -28.84
CA CYS A 177 -15.71 -11.03 -28.88
C CYS A 177 -16.10 -9.80 -28.05
N VAL A 178 -17.37 -9.36 -28.12
CA VAL A 178 -17.89 -8.25 -27.28
C VAL A 178 -17.85 -8.61 -25.80
N ALA A 179 -18.28 -9.82 -25.42
CA ALA A 179 -18.24 -10.28 -24.03
C ALA A 179 -16.79 -10.33 -23.49
N MET A 180 -15.84 -10.85 -24.28
CA MET A 180 -14.41 -10.92 -23.92
C MET A 180 -13.79 -9.53 -23.79
N ALA A 181 -14.13 -8.58 -24.67
CA ALA A 181 -13.72 -7.17 -24.53
C ALA A 181 -14.30 -6.51 -23.26
N GLY A 182 -15.53 -6.87 -22.89
CA GLY A 182 -16.16 -6.48 -21.62
C GLY A 182 -15.40 -7.00 -20.39
N PHE A 183 -15.00 -8.29 -20.39
CA PHE A 183 -14.17 -8.85 -19.32
C PHE A 183 -12.78 -8.19 -19.25
N GLY A 184 -12.12 -7.95 -20.39
CA GLY A 184 -10.86 -7.20 -20.45
C GLY A 184 -10.99 -5.80 -19.84
N SER A 185 -12.04 -5.06 -20.21
CA SER A 185 -12.39 -3.75 -19.65
C SER A 185 -12.62 -3.79 -18.13
N TYR A 186 -13.30 -4.83 -17.63
CA TYR A 186 -13.57 -5.01 -16.20
C TYR A 186 -12.28 -5.16 -15.38
N PHE A 187 -11.30 -5.94 -15.84
CA PHE A 187 -10.00 -6.07 -15.15
C PHE A 187 -9.20 -4.76 -15.15
N PHE A 188 -9.25 -4.00 -16.25
CA PHE A 188 -8.63 -2.67 -16.34
C PHE A 188 -9.26 -1.66 -15.36
N TYR A 189 -10.60 -1.56 -15.33
CA TYR A 189 -11.31 -0.71 -14.38
C TYR A 189 -11.07 -1.12 -12.92
N ASN A 190 -10.89 -2.43 -12.66
CA ASN A 190 -10.64 -2.91 -11.32
C ASN A 190 -9.28 -2.42 -10.76
N THR A 191 -8.24 -2.34 -11.59
CA THR A 191 -6.89 -1.91 -11.20
C THR A 191 -6.68 -0.39 -11.17
N HIS A 192 -7.67 0.38 -11.63
CA HIS A 192 -7.65 1.83 -11.66
C HIS A 192 -7.86 2.49 -10.27
N ASN A 193 -7.34 3.71 -10.10
CA ASN A 193 -7.53 4.58 -8.93
C ASN A 193 -7.17 3.99 -7.53
N ILE A 194 -6.19 3.09 -7.44
CA ILE A 194 -5.73 2.53 -6.17
C ILE A 194 -4.75 3.47 -5.47
N VAL A 195 -5.02 3.83 -4.22
CA VAL A 195 -4.17 4.69 -3.38
C VAL A 195 -2.91 3.92 -2.98
N ARG A 196 -1.74 4.55 -3.14
CA ARG A 196 -0.45 4.04 -2.64
C ARG A 196 -0.08 4.66 -1.30
N LEU A 197 -0.27 5.97 -1.17
CA LEU A 197 0.29 6.75 -0.08
C LEU A 197 -0.60 7.96 0.20
N VAL A 198 -0.90 8.21 1.47
CA VAL A 198 -1.57 9.42 1.95
C VAL A 198 -0.64 10.13 2.91
N ARG A 199 -0.29 11.37 2.61
CA ARG A 199 0.55 12.24 3.44
C ARG A 199 -0.21 13.48 3.86
N ALA A 200 -0.06 13.87 5.12
CA ALA A 200 -0.37 15.22 5.56
C ALA A 200 0.80 16.13 5.22
N VAL A 201 0.55 17.13 4.36
CA VAL A 201 1.52 18.16 3.99
C VAL A 201 1.06 19.48 4.62
N PRO A 202 1.87 20.12 5.49
CA PRO A 202 1.60 21.46 5.99
C PRO A 202 1.46 22.46 4.84
N THR A 203 0.50 23.38 4.93
CA THR A 203 0.25 24.35 3.86
C THR A 203 1.43 25.30 3.63
N ALA A 204 2.29 25.50 4.64
CA ALA A 204 3.55 26.25 4.52
C ALA A 204 4.59 25.60 3.59
N LEU A 205 4.47 24.30 3.26
CA LEU A 205 5.35 23.59 2.33
C LEU A 205 4.76 23.48 0.91
N LEU A 206 3.52 23.93 0.71
CA LEU A 206 2.82 23.85 -0.58
C LEU A 206 3.02 25.16 -1.35
N THR A 207 3.84 25.11 -2.39
CA THR A 207 3.88 26.16 -3.41
C THR A 207 2.75 25.94 -4.43
N PRO A 208 2.26 26.97 -5.14
CA PRO A 208 1.28 26.78 -6.22
C PRO A 208 1.83 25.97 -7.41
N SER A 209 3.15 25.79 -7.50
CA SER A 209 3.82 24.86 -8.45
C SER A 209 3.87 23.41 -7.95
N THR A 210 3.42 23.15 -6.70
CA THR A 210 3.46 21.80 -6.12
C THR A 210 2.51 20.86 -6.86
N ARG A 211 3.08 19.73 -7.27
CA ARG A 211 2.43 18.78 -8.17
C ARG A 211 1.14 18.19 -7.58
N GLY A 212 0.02 18.41 -8.27
CA GLY A 212 -1.29 17.92 -7.84
C GLY A 212 -2.13 18.94 -7.05
N VAL A 213 -1.59 20.14 -6.79
CA VAL A 213 -2.39 21.32 -6.43
C VAL A 213 -3.13 21.79 -7.70
N PRO A 214 -4.44 22.07 -7.65
CA PRO A 214 -5.15 22.63 -8.79
C PRO A 214 -4.67 24.06 -9.10
N PHE A 215 -4.52 24.38 -10.38
CA PHE A 215 -4.12 25.72 -10.83
C PHE A 215 -5.13 26.77 -10.33
N GLY A 216 -4.67 27.80 -9.64
CA GLY A 216 -5.55 28.80 -8.99
C GLY A 216 -6.09 28.42 -7.60
N ALA A 217 -5.61 27.35 -6.96
CA ALA A 217 -6.00 27.02 -5.59
C ALA A 217 -5.52 28.07 -4.58
N ALA A 218 -6.46 28.71 -3.87
CA ALA A 218 -6.16 29.67 -2.80
C ALA A 218 -5.61 28.97 -1.55
N LEU A 219 -4.29 28.76 -1.51
CA LEU A 219 -3.53 28.19 -0.39
C LEU A 219 -3.51 29.15 0.82
N ASN A 220 -4.60 29.19 1.58
CA ASN A 220 -4.74 30.05 2.76
C ASN A 220 -4.36 29.29 4.05
N PRO A 221 -3.16 29.50 4.62
CA PRO A 221 -2.69 28.75 5.80
C PRO A 221 -3.53 29.03 7.05
N LYS A 222 -4.24 30.16 7.12
CA LYS A 222 -5.18 30.51 8.21
C LYS A 222 -6.49 29.70 8.16
N ARG A 223 -6.92 29.23 6.99
CA ARG A 223 -8.20 28.50 6.80
C ARG A 223 -7.99 27.00 6.66
N THR A 224 -6.97 26.58 5.92
CA THR A 224 -6.58 25.17 5.75
C THR A 224 -5.09 25.02 6.06
N PRO A 225 -4.70 24.74 7.32
CA PRO A 225 -3.29 24.67 7.72
C PRO A 225 -2.58 23.38 7.28
N VAL A 226 -3.33 22.36 6.86
CA VAL A 226 -2.84 21.06 6.35
C VAL A 226 -3.64 20.68 5.09
N HIS A 227 -2.95 20.14 4.09
CA HIS A 227 -3.58 19.44 2.96
C HIS A 227 -3.16 17.96 2.95
N LEU A 228 -3.97 17.13 2.31
CA LEU A 228 -3.70 15.71 2.09
C LEU A 228 -3.16 15.50 0.68
N GLU A 229 -1.90 15.07 0.59
CA GLU A 229 -1.28 14.57 -0.64
C GLU A 229 -1.62 13.08 -0.79
N ILE A 230 -2.44 12.76 -1.78
CA ILE A 230 -2.89 11.42 -2.09
C ILE A 230 -2.19 10.97 -3.37
N THR A 231 -1.22 10.06 -3.24
CA THR A 231 -0.53 9.45 -4.38
C THR A 231 -1.22 8.16 -4.79
N CYS A 232 -1.73 8.13 -6.02
CA CYS A 232 -2.35 6.95 -6.62
C CYS A 232 -1.30 6.11 -7.39
N LYS A 233 -1.37 4.78 -7.25
CA LYS A 233 -0.49 3.84 -7.95
C LYS A 233 -0.92 3.77 -9.42
N ARG A 234 -0.04 4.18 -10.35
CA ARG A 234 -0.23 4.04 -11.80
C ARG A 234 -0.26 2.56 -12.22
N MET A 235 -0.79 2.26 -13.40
CA MET A 235 -0.72 0.91 -14.01
C MET A 235 0.46 0.79 -14.97
N LEU A 236 0.58 1.75 -15.89
CA LEU A 236 1.66 1.85 -16.87
C LEU A 236 2.91 2.51 -16.26
N PRO A 237 4.12 2.23 -16.77
CA PRO A 237 5.32 2.98 -16.43
C PRO A 237 5.12 4.48 -16.68
N GLY A 238 5.76 5.32 -15.86
CA GLY A 238 5.67 6.78 -15.91
C GLY A 238 5.25 7.42 -14.58
N ARG A 239 5.14 8.75 -14.58
CA ARG A 239 4.94 9.56 -13.37
C ARG A 239 3.59 9.23 -12.69
N ALA A 240 3.61 8.96 -11.37
CA ALA A 240 2.42 8.67 -10.57
C ALA A 240 1.44 9.85 -10.52
N LYS A 241 0.13 9.59 -10.36
CA LYS A 241 -0.89 10.65 -10.16
C LYS A 241 -0.87 11.06 -8.69
N VAL A 242 -0.51 12.31 -8.44
CA VAL A 242 -0.53 12.96 -7.13
C VAL A 242 -1.69 13.94 -7.12
N LEU A 243 -2.48 13.96 -6.05
CA LEU A 243 -3.62 14.84 -5.86
C LEU A 243 -3.50 15.50 -4.49
N VAL A 244 -3.48 16.83 -4.44
CA VAL A 244 -3.40 17.59 -3.17
C VAL A 244 -4.79 18.16 -2.89
N VAL A 245 -5.40 17.73 -1.79
CA VAL A 245 -6.81 18.02 -1.45
C VAL A 245 -6.90 18.51 0.00
N PRO A 246 -7.66 19.56 0.33
CA PRO A 246 -7.93 19.90 1.73
C PRO A 246 -8.74 18.76 2.40
N PRO A 247 -8.51 18.47 3.70
CA PRO A 247 -9.12 17.35 4.41
C PRO A 247 -10.66 17.31 4.30
N GLU A 248 -11.31 18.48 4.32
CA GLU A 248 -12.76 18.64 4.17
C GLU A 248 -13.34 18.10 2.85
N LYS A 249 -12.54 18.06 1.78
CA LYS A 249 -12.93 17.55 0.44
C LYS A 249 -12.53 16.09 0.23
N VAL A 250 -12.17 15.38 1.30
CA VAL A 250 -11.98 13.92 1.29
C VAL A 250 -13.12 13.29 2.08
N SER A 251 -13.76 12.28 1.49
CA SER A 251 -14.76 11.45 2.14
C SER A 251 -14.37 9.97 2.08
N MET A 252 -14.78 9.20 3.09
CA MET A 252 -14.55 7.75 3.17
C MET A 252 -15.87 7.03 3.46
N SER A 253 -16.08 5.87 2.84
CA SER A 253 -17.29 5.05 3.02
C SER A 253 -17.34 4.27 4.35
N GLY A 254 -16.57 4.68 5.35
CA GLY A 254 -16.40 3.97 6.61
C GLY A 254 -15.12 4.33 7.34
N ARG A 255 -15.02 3.91 8.61
CA ARG A 255 -13.83 4.09 9.47
C ARG A 255 -12.77 3.06 9.12
N ILE A 256 -11.53 3.52 8.90
CA ILE A 256 -10.39 2.63 8.63
C ILE A 256 -10.19 1.66 9.79
N VAL A 257 -10.31 2.11 11.04
CA VAL A 257 -10.13 1.25 12.23
C VAL A 257 -11.07 0.04 12.20
N VAL A 258 -12.35 0.26 11.86
CA VAL A 258 -13.37 -0.80 11.83
C VAL A 258 -13.12 -1.76 10.66
N ALA A 259 -12.75 -1.23 9.49
CA ALA A 259 -12.44 -2.03 8.33
C ALA A 259 -11.09 -2.81 8.48
N GLN A 260 -10.10 -2.27 9.20
CA GLN A 260 -8.88 -2.98 9.57
C GLN A 260 -9.18 -4.06 10.60
N ALA A 261 -9.96 -3.76 11.64
CA ALA A 261 -10.39 -4.75 12.63
C ALA A 261 -11.17 -5.90 11.99
N ALA A 262 -12.11 -5.62 11.08
CA ALA A 262 -12.87 -6.65 10.36
C ALA A 262 -11.99 -7.49 9.40
N ALA A 263 -11.05 -6.84 8.68
CA ALA A 263 -10.09 -7.55 7.83
C ALA A 263 -9.10 -8.40 8.64
N THR A 264 -8.72 -7.95 9.83
CA THR A 264 -7.79 -8.63 10.73
C THR A 264 -8.48 -9.76 11.48
N ALA A 265 -9.70 -9.58 11.97
CA ALA A 265 -10.49 -10.62 12.64
C ALA A 265 -10.76 -11.83 11.73
N LYS A 266 -10.94 -11.62 10.41
CA LYS A 266 -11.01 -12.70 9.40
C LYS A 266 -9.70 -13.46 9.21
N ARG A 267 -8.58 -13.00 9.77
CA ARG A 267 -7.21 -13.44 9.44
C ARG A 267 -6.40 -13.88 10.66
N THR A 268 -6.66 -13.29 11.82
CA THR A 268 -6.07 -13.59 13.11
C THR A 268 -7.10 -13.27 14.21
N PRO A 269 -7.46 -14.21 15.10
CA PRO A 269 -8.26 -13.89 16.28
C PRO A 269 -7.52 -12.88 17.17
N TYR A 270 -8.26 -12.20 18.05
CA TYR A 270 -7.74 -11.11 18.89
C TYR A 270 -6.57 -11.57 19.78
N LEU A 271 -5.36 -11.07 19.52
CA LEU A 271 -4.18 -11.34 20.32
C LEU A 271 -4.11 -10.39 21.53
N SER A 272 -3.80 -10.93 22.71
CA SER A 272 -3.46 -10.10 23.88
C SER A 272 -2.15 -9.33 23.66
N PRO A 273 -1.96 -8.12 24.22
CA PRO A 273 -0.70 -7.38 24.11
C PRO A 273 0.55 -8.15 24.61
N ALA A 274 0.38 -9.12 25.52
CA ALA A 274 1.45 -10.04 25.91
C ALA A 274 1.78 -11.04 24.78
N GLN A 275 0.75 -11.51 24.08
CA GLN A 275 0.83 -12.43 22.95
C GLN A 275 1.41 -11.75 21.69
N GLU A 276 1.19 -10.46 21.48
CA GLU A 276 1.87 -9.68 20.43
C GLU A 276 3.38 -9.57 20.67
N ARG A 277 3.81 -9.39 21.93
CA ARG A 277 5.23 -9.42 22.31
C ARG A 277 5.83 -10.83 22.13
N ALA A 278 5.07 -11.88 22.44
CA ALA A 278 5.49 -13.25 22.15
C ALA A 278 5.59 -13.51 20.63
N ALA A 279 4.58 -13.12 19.85
CA ALA A 279 4.55 -13.30 18.39
C ALA A 279 5.64 -12.48 17.67
N SER A 280 5.98 -11.28 18.14
CA SER A 280 7.09 -10.49 17.59
C SER A 280 8.46 -11.07 17.95
N ARG A 281 8.63 -11.66 19.14
CA ARG A 281 9.83 -12.46 19.49
C ARG A 281 9.93 -13.72 18.63
N GLN A 282 8.83 -14.45 18.46
CA GLN A 282 8.75 -15.62 17.57
C GLN A 282 9.09 -15.28 16.12
N LYS A 283 8.53 -14.19 15.56
CA LYS A 283 8.87 -13.72 14.21
C LYS A 283 10.36 -13.39 14.05
N LYS A 284 11.00 -12.80 15.08
CA LYS A 284 12.45 -12.54 15.06
C LYS A 284 13.27 -13.84 15.11
N ALA A 285 12.89 -14.78 15.98
CA ALA A 285 13.53 -16.09 16.06
C ALA A 285 13.35 -16.91 14.76
N GLN A 286 12.16 -16.89 14.16
CA GLN A 286 11.88 -17.51 12.86
C GLN A 286 12.71 -16.86 11.73
N ALA A 287 12.83 -15.52 11.70
CA ALA A 287 13.67 -14.84 10.72
C ALA A 287 15.17 -15.18 10.87
N GLN A 288 15.65 -15.36 12.11
CA GLN A 288 17.02 -15.83 12.38
C GLN A 288 17.21 -17.29 11.95
N ALA A 289 16.29 -18.18 12.29
CA ALA A 289 16.32 -19.58 11.87
C ALA A 289 16.22 -19.74 10.34
N GLU A 290 15.38 -18.94 9.66
CA GLU A 290 15.31 -18.92 8.20
C GLU A 290 16.62 -18.42 7.57
N TRP A 291 17.28 -17.43 8.16
CA TRP A 291 18.57 -16.91 7.72
C TRP A 291 19.71 -17.92 7.90
N GLU A 292 19.74 -18.62 9.04
CA GLU A 292 20.69 -19.72 9.29
C GLU A 292 20.43 -20.91 8.35
N TYR A 293 19.16 -21.22 8.08
CA TYR A 293 18.78 -22.25 7.12
C TYR A 293 19.19 -21.89 5.68
N ASP A 294 18.93 -20.64 5.24
CA ASP A 294 19.31 -20.17 3.91
C ASP A 294 20.84 -20.13 3.72
N LYS A 295 21.60 -19.76 4.76
CA LYS A 295 23.07 -19.89 4.78
C LYS A 295 23.54 -21.32 4.54
N ASN A 296 22.89 -22.29 5.18
CA ASN A 296 23.28 -23.71 5.10
C ASN A 296 22.80 -24.39 3.79
N HIS A 297 21.83 -23.81 3.09
CA HIS A 297 21.18 -24.42 1.91
C HIS A 297 21.24 -23.52 0.66
N LEU A 298 22.36 -22.83 0.43
CA LEU A 298 22.54 -21.85 -0.64
C LEU A 298 22.02 -22.31 -2.03
N MET A 299 22.17 -23.60 -2.36
CA MET A 299 21.77 -24.16 -3.65
C MET A 299 20.24 -24.35 -3.80
N THR A 300 19.47 -24.42 -2.72
CA THR A 300 18.00 -24.55 -2.76
C THR A 300 17.26 -23.23 -2.49
N VAL A 301 17.96 -22.22 -1.95
CA VAL A 301 17.51 -20.82 -1.81
C VAL A 301 16.70 -20.30 -3.02
N PRO A 302 17.17 -20.40 -4.29
CA PRO A 302 16.42 -19.86 -5.42
C PRO A 302 15.06 -20.54 -5.62
N PHE A 303 14.98 -21.87 -5.53
CA PHE A 303 13.72 -22.62 -5.66
C PHE A 303 12.76 -22.34 -4.49
N ARG A 304 13.29 -22.24 -3.27
CA ARG A 304 12.53 -21.91 -2.04
C ARG A 304 11.94 -20.49 -2.12
N HIS A 305 12.70 -19.53 -2.62
CA HIS A 305 12.21 -18.17 -2.86
C HIS A 305 11.24 -18.09 -4.03
N ALA A 306 11.42 -18.88 -5.10
CA ALA A 306 10.45 -18.97 -6.20
C ALA A 306 9.08 -19.46 -5.70
N GLY A 307 9.03 -20.50 -4.85
CA GLY A 307 7.78 -20.97 -4.23
C GLY A 307 7.11 -19.92 -3.33
N LYS A 308 7.89 -19.19 -2.51
CA LYS A 308 7.39 -18.04 -1.73
C LYS A 308 6.85 -16.93 -2.64
N GLY A 309 7.52 -16.65 -3.76
CA GLY A 309 7.10 -15.70 -4.79
C GLY A 309 5.79 -16.10 -5.47
N PHE A 310 5.66 -17.36 -5.88
CA PHE A 310 4.44 -17.89 -6.48
C PHE A 310 3.23 -17.79 -5.53
N LYS A 311 3.40 -18.12 -4.24
CA LYS A 311 2.34 -17.96 -3.24
C LYS A 311 1.92 -16.49 -3.06
N ALA A 312 2.86 -15.55 -3.10
CA ALA A 312 2.57 -14.12 -3.08
C ALA A 312 1.87 -13.65 -4.37
N ALA A 313 2.26 -14.17 -5.53
CA ALA A 313 1.60 -13.91 -6.80
C ALA A 313 0.16 -14.42 -6.81
N TRP A 314 -0.08 -15.67 -6.40
CA TRP A 314 -1.41 -16.27 -6.29
C TRP A 314 -2.33 -15.51 -5.32
N TYR A 315 -1.81 -15.06 -4.18
CA TYR A 315 -2.57 -14.18 -3.28
C TYR A 315 -2.93 -12.85 -3.97
N GLY A 316 -2.03 -12.29 -4.77
CA GLY A 316 -2.29 -11.12 -5.61
C GLY A 316 -3.38 -11.36 -6.67
N VAL A 317 -3.37 -12.53 -7.33
CA VAL A 317 -4.40 -12.97 -8.30
C VAL A 317 -5.76 -13.10 -7.63
N ARG A 318 -5.88 -13.90 -6.56
CA ARG A 318 -7.12 -14.08 -5.81
C ARG A 318 -7.70 -12.74 -5.39
N ARG A 319 -6.86 -11.84 -4.89
CA ARG A 319 -7.28 -10.50 -4.45
C ARG A 319 -7.68 -9.56 -5.58
N ALA A 320 -7.11 -9.72 -6.77
CA ALA A 320 -7.59 -9.03 -7.97
C ALA A 320 -9.03 -9.45 -8.30
N ILE A 321 -9.34 -10.74 -8.19
CA ILE A 321 -10.66 -11.31 -8.50
C ILE A 321 -11.69 -10.92 -7.42
N THR A 322 -11.42 -11.20 -6.15
CA THR A 322 -12.41 -11.04 -5.06
C THR A 322 -12.56 -9.61 -4.55
N LYS A 323 -11.66 -8.69 -4.91
CA LYS A 323 -11.63 -7.28 -4.46
C LYS A 323 -11.60 -7.14 -2.92
N GLU A 324 -11.14 -8.17 -2.21
CA GLU A 324 -11.15 -8.21 -0.75
C GLU A 324 -10.26 -7.11 -0.13
N GLY A 325 -10.83 -6.39 0.85
CA GLY A 325 -10.11 -5.41 1.64
C GLY A 325 -9.88 -4.06 0.97
N PHE A 326 -10.63 -3.72 -0.09
CA PHE A 326 -10.67 -2.37 -0.64
C PHE A 326 -11.87 -1.57 -0.09
N MET A 327 -11.60 -0.36 0.40
CA MET A 327 -12.61 0.62 0.82
C MET A 327 -12.70 1.75 -0.21
N LYS A 328 -13.89 2.33 -0.40
CA LYS A 328 -14.10 3.46 -1.30
C LYS A 328 -13.77 4.77 -0.57
N MET A 329 -12.99 5.62 -1.22
CA MET A 329 -12.64 6.96 -0.75
C MET A 329 -12.87 7.93 -1.90
N GLU A 330 -13.49 9.08 -1.66
CA GLU A 330 -13.59 10.13 -2.66
C GLU A 330 -12.73 11.31 -2.23
N ALA A 331 -11.92 11.86 -3.14
CA ALA A 331 -11.05 12.99 -2.85
C ALA A 331 -11.15 14.00 -3.98
N GLY A 332 -11.69 15.20 -3.70
CA GLY A 332 -11.84 16.26 -4.68
C GLY A 332 -12.64 15.84 -5.94
N GLY A 333 -13.69 15.02 -5.77
CA GLY A 333 -14.50 14.48 -6.86
C GLY A 333 -13.93 13.25 -7.57
N HIS A 334 -12.74 12.76 -7.20
CA HIS A 334 -12.20 11.52 -7.72
C HIS A 334 -12.52 10.32 -6.82
N LYS A 335 -13.15 9.29 -7.41
CA LYS A 335 -13.42 7.98 -6.77
C LYS A 335 -12.15 7.13 -6.72
N LEU A 336 -11.64 6.90 -5.53
CA LEU A 336 -10.39 6.19 -5.21
C LEU A 336 -10.65 4.92 -4.38
N LYS A 337 -9.71 3.98 -4.44
CA LYS A 337 -9.76 2.70 -3.71
C LYS A 337 -8.60 2.63 -2.71
N LEU A 338 -8.91 2.50 -1.43
CA LEU A 338 -7.95 2.37 -0.33
C LEU A 338 -7.81 0.90 0.07
N ASP A 339 -6.59 0.37 0.19
CA ASP A 339 -6.36 -1.01 0.65
C ASP A 339 -6.28 -1.05 2.17
N VAL A 340 -7.34 -1.50 2.82
CA VAL A 340 -7.43 -1.52 4.28
C VAL A 340 -6.87 -2.82 4.87
N ALA A 341 -7.01 -3.96 4.17
CA ALA A 341 -6.61 -5.28 4.70
C ALA A 341 -5.10 -5.60 4.62
N SER A 342 -4.29 -4.74 4.01
CA SER A 342 -2.83 -4.89 3.97
C SER A 342 -2.05 -3.58 4.04
N GLY A 343 -2.67 -2.41 3.92
CA GLY A 343 -1.98 -1.14 4.09
C GLY A 343 -1.62 -0.89 5.56
N TRP A 344 -0.46 -0.27 5.79
CA TRP A 344 -0.11 0.30 7.07
C TRP A 344 -0.79 1.67 7.23
N ALA A 345 -1.29 1.96 8.41
CA ALA A 345 -1.94 3.23 8.74
C ALA A 345 -1.41 3.76 10.08
N LEU A 346 -1.24 5.07 10.18
CA LEU A 346 -0.82 5.74 11.40
C LEU A 346 -1.93 5.63 12.45
N ASP A 347 -1.57 5.23 13.67
CA ASP A 347 -2.47 4.95 14.80
C ASP A 347 -3.62 4.00 14.42
N ASP A 348 -3.33 2.92 13.68
CA ASP A 348 -4.31 1.94 13.17
C ASP A 348 -5.47 2.58 12.38
N GLY A 349 -5.17 3.68 11.68
CA GLY A 349 -6.14 4.46 10.91
C GLY A 349 -6.85 5.57 11.68
N ARG A 350 -6.72 5.62 13.03
CA ARG A 350 -7.36 6.66 13.87
C ARG A 350 -6.92 8.07 13.50
N ALA A 351 -5.68 8.25 13.05
CA ALA A 351 -5.18 9.54 12.61
C ALA A 351 -5.94 10.06 11.36
N ILE A 352 -6.32 9.18 10.44
CA ILE A 352 -7.07 9.54 9.22
C ILE A 352 -8.56 9.69 9.51
N ASP A 353 -9.14 8.77 10.31
CA ASP A 353 -10.56 8.82 10.72
C ASP A 353 -10.92 10.13 11.47
N ARG A 354 -9.93 10.82 12.05
CA ARG A 354 -10.06 12.15 12.68
C ARG A 354 -9.90 13.34 11.74
N LEU A 355 -9.34 13.13 10.55
CA LEU A 355 -9.03 14.18 9.56
C LEU A 355 -10.05 14.24 8.42
N VAL A 356 -10.68 13.11 8.10
CA VAL A 356 -11.48 12.91 6.88
C VAL A 356 -12.97 12.84 7.23
N LYS A 357 -13.84 13.34 6.34
CA LYS A 357 -15.29 13.22 6.54
C LYS A 357 -15.73 11.77 6.29
N ILE A 358 -16.07 11.05 7.35
CA ILE A 358 -16.64 9.71 7.23
C ILE A 358 -18.10 9.84 6.77
N GLY A 359 -18.43 9.27 5.62
CA GLY A 359 -19.81 9.03 5.21
C GLY A 359 -20.37 7.85 6.00
N THR A 360 -21.56 8.04 6.56
CA THR A 360 -22.40 6.99 7.15
C THR A 360 -23.03 6.13 6.07
#